data_AF-A0A9E5WLG7-F1
#
_entry.id   AF-A0A9E5WLG7-F1
#
_cell.length_a   1.000
_cell.length_b   1.000
_cell.length_c   1.000
_cell.angle_alpha   90.00
_cell.angle_beta   90.00
_cell.angle_gamma   90.00
#
_symmetry.space_group_name_H-M   'P 1'
#
loop_
_entity.id
_entity.type
_entity.pdbx_description
1 polymer ?
#
loop_
_entity_poly.entity_id
_entity_poly.type
_entity_poly.pdbx_seq_one_letter_code
_entity_poly.pdbx_strand_id
1 'polypeptide(L)'
;MDHAKACGDLGIAPDAKAWERGRLEGLKTYCQPESAYQVGRSGGDIRNVCSAPQRQAMQPAFAWGQNYYQISVKIQSLEQQVSDLRAEISAEIKANSGTPPADVFFLQTDIFDLNIRIRQLEQNQRRYARWP
;
A
#
# COMPACT_ATOMS: atom_id res chain seq x y z
N MET A 1 -0.41 -10.64 -24.08
CA MET A 1 0.60 -9.68 -24.57
C MET A 1 0.40 -9.54 -26.05
N ASP A 2 -0.22 -8.45 -26.51
CA ASP A 2 0.12 -7.87 -27.83
C ASP A 2 -0.57 -6.50 -27.98
N HIS A 3 -0.01 -5.45 -27.38
CA HIS A 3 -0.47 -4.08 -27.65
C HIS A 3 0.06 -3.55 -29.00
N ALA A 4 0.78 -4.37 -29.80
CA ALA A 4 1.30 -3.95 -31.10
C ALA A 4 0.25 -4.03 -32.22
N LYS A 5 -0.78 -4.88 -32.09
CA LYS A 5 -1.76 -5.09 -33.18
C LYS A 5 -2.71 -3.92 -33.41
N ALA A 6 -2.98 -3.09 -32.40
CA ALA A 6 -3.86 -1.93 -32.56
C ALA A 6 -3.19 -0.73 -33.26
N CYS A 7 -1.86 -0.72 -33.38
CA CYS A 7 -1.11 0.36 -34.03
C CYS A 7 -0.85 0.10 -35.53
N GLY A 8 -0.99 -1.14 -35.98
CA GLY A 8 -0.74 -1.53 -37.38
C GLY A 8 -1.72 -0.89 -38.37
N ASP A 9 -2.98 -0.74 -37.96
CA ASP A 9 -4.06 -0.23 -38.83
C ASP A 9 -3.97 1.29 -39.10
N LEU A 10 -3.13 2.00 -38.35
CA LEU A 10 -2.89 3.44 -38.51
C LEU A 10 -1.57 3.76 -39.26
N GLY A 11 -0.79 2.76 -39.68
CA GLY A 11 0.49 2.95 -40.36
C GLY A 11 1.59 3.57 -39.50
N ILE A 12 1.36 3.72 -38.19
CA ILE A 12 2.33 4.24 -37.22
C ILE A 12 3.04 3.03 -36.61
N ALA A 13 4.13 2.61 -37.22
CA ALA A 13 5.05 1.68 -36.59
C ALA A 13 5.75 2.39 -35.42
N PRO A 14 5.66 1.90 -34.17
CA PRO A 14 6.43 2.47 -33.07
C PRO A 14 7.92 2.44 -33.44
N ASP A 15 8.61 3.57 -33.36
CA ASP A 15 10.06 3.60 -33.51
C ASP A 15 10.67 2.80 -32.35
N ALA A 16 10.95 1.52 -32.62
CA ALA A 16 11.49 0.59 -31.64
C ALA A 16 12.82 1.08 -31.05
N LYS A 17 13.62 1.82 -31.84
CA LYS A 17 14.88 2.40 -31.35
C LYS A 17 14.60 3.57 -30.40
N ALA A 18 13.61 4.41 -30.71
CA ALA A 18 13.19 5.48 -29.80
C ALA A 18 12.61 4.93 -28.49
N TRP A 19 11.78 3.89 -28.58
CA TRP A 19 11.24 3.21 -27.41
C TRP A 19 12.33 2.61 -26.54
N GLU A 20 13.29 1.88 -27.13
CA GLU A 20 14.38 1.26 -26.37
C GLU A 20 15.28 2.30 -25.69
N ARG A 21 15.59 3.42 -26.37
CA ARG A 21 16.32 4.53 -25.75
C ARG A 21 15.57 5.10 -24.55
N GLY A 22 14.26 5.36 -24.69
CA GLY A 22 13.44 5.87 -23.59
C GLY A 22 13.34 4.89 -22.43
N ARG A 23 13.22 3.58 -22.73
CA ARG A 23 13.23 2.51 -21.73
C ARG A 23 14.55 2.47 -20.96
N LEU A 24 15.69 2.50 -21.66
CA LEU A 24 17.02 2.51 -21.01
C LEU A 24 17.20 3.74 -20.11
N GLU A 25 16.69 4.91 -20.52
CA GLU A 25 16.73 6.11 -19.70
C GLU A 25 15.86 5.96 -18.44
N GLY A 26 14.64 5.43 -18.58
CA GLY A 26 13.76 5.15 -17.43
C GLY A 26 14.33 4.10 -16.47
N LEU A 27 15.10 3.13 -16.95
CA LEU A 27 15.75 2.15 -16.08
C LEU A 27 16.83 2.77 -15.20
N LYS A 28 17.46 3.87 -15.60
CA LYS A 28 18.44 4.58 -14.76
C LYS A 28 17.81 5.15 -13.50
N THR A 29 16.53 5.57 -13.55
CA THR A 29 15.81 6.09 -12.39
C THR A 29 15.05 5.01 -11.63
N TYR A 30 14.50 4.01 -12.33
CA TYR A 30 13.79 2.90 -11.70
C TYR A 30 14.72 1.96 -10.91
N CYS A 31 15.91 1.65 -11.45
CA CYS A 31 16.85 0.74 -10.80
C CYS A 31 17.71 1.46 -9.74
N GLN A 32 17.05 2.20 -8.84
CA GLN A 32 17.63 2.96 -7.74
C GLN A 32 16.97 2.60 -6.40
N PRO A 33 17.69 2.69 -5.26
CA PRO A 33 17.14 2.43 -3.94
C PRO A 33 15.87 3.23 -3.63
N GLU A 34 15.81 4.50 -4.01
CA GLU A 34 14.65 5.38 -3.75
C GLU A 34 13.39 4.87 -4.47
N SER A 35 13.53 4.42 -5.71
CA SER A 35 12.42 3.80 -6.45
C SER A 35 11.99 2.50 -5.79
N ALA A 36 12.94 1.67 -5.36
CA ALA A 36 12.68 0.43 -4.63
C ALA A 36 11.90 0.68 -3.33
N TYR A 37 12.25 1.72 -2.58
CA TYR A 37 11.51 2.13 -1.40
C TYR A 37 10.06 2.47 -1.72
N GLN A 38 9.80 3.26 -2.76
CA GLN A 38 8.43 3.60 -3.17
C GLN A 38 7.62 2.39 -3.61
N VAL A 39 8.24 1.44 -4.33
CA VAL A 39 7.60 0.19 -4.73
C VAL A 39 7.24 -0.66 -3.49
N GLY A 40 8.16 -0.82 -2.54
CA GLY A 40 7.88 -1.55 -1.30
C GLY A 40 6.80 -0.86 -0.47
N ARG A 41 6.84 0.48 -0.40
CA ARG A 41 5.89 1.33 0.35
C ARG A 41 4.47 1.22 -0.18
N SER A 42 4.29 1.00 -1.48
CA SER A 42 2.99 0.79 -2.11
C SER A 42 2.51 -0.66 -2.07
N GLY A 43 3.31 -1.59 -1.53
CA GLY A 43 3.00 -3.01 -1.51
C GLY A 43 3.22 -3.72 -2.86
N GLY A 44 3.98 -3.11 -3.76
CA GLY A 44 4.35 -3.70 -5.04
C GLY A 44 5.63 -4.55 -4.98
N ASP A 45 6.00 -5.08 -6.12
CA ASP A 45 7.21 -5.89 -6.31
C ASP A 45 8.19 -5.25 -7.31
N ILE A 46 9.49 -5.39 -7.04
CA ILE A 46 10.54 -4.97 -7.98
C ILE A 46 10.47 -5.84 -9.24
N ARG A 47 10.39 -5.20 -10.41
CA ARG A 47 10.41 -5.89 -11.70
C ARG A 47 11.80 -6.45 -11.98
N ASN A 48 11.87 -7.63 -12.61
CA ASN A 48 13.12 -8.28 -13.00
C ASN A 48 13.74 -7.63 -14.26
N VAL A 49 14.01 -6.33 -14.20
CA VAL A 49 14.57 -5.51 -15.29
C VAL A 49 15.93 -4.90 -14.92
N CYS A 50 16.27 -4.89 -13.63
CA CYS A 50 17.52 -4.38 -13.11
C CYS A 50 18.58 -5.50 -13.06
N SER A 51 19.84 -5.13 -13.25
CA SER A 51 20.98 -6.05 -13.09
C SER A 51 21.07 -6.60 -11.66
N ALA A 52 21.78 -7.71 -11.46
CA ALA A 52 21.93 -8.30 -10.12
C ALA A 52 22.53 -7.33 -9.07
N PRO A 53 23.60 -6.55 -9.37
CA PRO A 53 24.13 -5.57 -8.42
C PRO A 53 23.11 -4.47 -8.05
N GLN A 54 22.36 -3.97 -9.04
CA GLN A 54 21.31 -2.96 -8.78
C GLN A 54 20.22 -3.54 -7.87
N ARG A 55 19.73 -4.75 -8.17
CA ARG A 55 18.72 -5.40 -7.33
C ARG A 55 19.21 -5.61 -5.91
N GLN A 56 20.48 -5.96 -5.72
CA GLN A 56 21.09 -6.11 -4.40
C GLN A 56 21.13 -4.77 -3.64
N ALA A 57 21.53 -3.68 -4.31
CA ALA A 57 21.51 -2.34 -3.72
C ALA A 57 20.10 -1.83 -3.37
N MET A 58 19.08 -2.28 -4.11
CA MET A 58 17.67 -1.92 -3.89
C MET A 58 17.03 -2.65 -2.70
N GLN A 59 17.52 -3.84 -2.31
CA GLN A 59 16.86 -4.67 -1.29
C GLN A 59 16.60 -3.97 0.04
N PRO A 60 17.57 -3.24 0.65
CA PRO A 60 17.34 -2.58 1.93
C PRO A 60 16.22 -1.54 1.87
N ALA A 61 16.21 -0.73 0.82
CA ALA A 61 15.21 0.31 0.61
C ALA A 61 13.83 -0.28 0.33
N PHE A 62 13.75 -1.34 -0.47
CA PHE A 62 12.53 -2.09 -0.71
C PHE A 62 11.95 -2.68 0.58
N ALA A 63 12.77 -3.39 1.36
CA ALA A 63 12.35 -3.95 2.64
C ALA A 63 11.87 -2.87 3.62
N TRP A 64 12.51 -1.71 3.63
CA TRP A 64 12.07 -0.56 4.43
C TRP A 64 10.69 -0.06 4.01
N GLY A 65 10.44 0.05 2.71
CA GLY A 65 9.12 0.36 2.16
C GLY A 65 8.08 -0.72 2.53
N GLN A 66 8.43 -2.00 2.41
CA GLN A 66 7.53 -3.10 2.78
C GLN A 66 7.12 -3.07 4.25
N ASN A 67 8.03 -2.70 5.16
CA ASN A 67 7.68 -2.50 6.57
C ASN A 67 6.63 -1.38 6.74
N TYR A 68 6.77 -0.27 6.01
CA TYR A 68 5.75 0.79 6.00
C TYR A 68 4.40 0.23 5.54
N TYR A 69 4.39 -0.47 4.39
CA TYR A 69 3.17 -1.05 3.80
C TYR A 69 2.48 -2.05 4.74
N GLN A 70 3.23 -2.97 5.35
CA GLN A 70 2.67 -3.96 6.28
C GLN A 70 1.97 -3.29 7.48
N ILE A 71 2.56 -2.22 8.01
CA ILE A 71 1.92 -1.44 9.08
C ILE A 71 0.67 -0.73 8.55
N SER A 72 0.71 -0.15 7.34
CA SER A 72 -0.46 0.47 6.70
C SER A 72 -1.64 -0.50 6.57
N VAL A 73 -1.39 -1.70 6.05
CA VAL A 73 -2.43 -2.74 5.88
C VAL A 73 -3.04 -3.12 7.23
N LYS A 74 -2.20 -3.20 8.28
CA LYS A 74 -2.68 -3.51 9.63
C LYS A 74 -3.55 -2.39 10.19
N ILE A 75 -3.15 -1.12 10.02
CA ILE A 75 -3.96 0.04 10.41
C ILE A 75 -5.32 -0.02 9.70
N GLN A 76 -5.32 -0.16 8.38
CA GLN A 76 -6.54 -0.21 7.58
C GLN A 76 -7.49 -1.34 8.03
N SER A 77 -6.95 -2.51 8.36
CA SER A 77 -7.75 -3.63 8.88
C SER A 77 -8.38 -3.33 10.24
N LEU A 78 -7.69 -2.64 11.14
CA LEU A 78 -8.24 -2.25 12.44
C LEU A 78 -9.26 -1.11 12.30
N GLU A 79 -9.02 -0.15 11.40
CA GLU A 79 -9.99 0.91 11.09
C GLU A 79 -11.30 0.33 10.54
N GLN A 80 -11.21 -0.69 9.68
CA GLN A 80 -12.38 -1.41 9.20
C GLN A 80 -13.16 -2.07 10.35
N GLN A 81 -12.46 -2.76 11.26
CA GLN A 81 -13.10 -3.34 12.45
C GLN A 81 -13.80 -2.29 13.32
N VAL A 82 -13.17 -1.12 13.52
CA VAL A 82 -13.80 0.00 14.24
C VAL A 82 -15.06 0.48 13.51
N SER A 83 -15.02 0.58 12.18
CA SER A 83 -16.19 0.95 11.37
C SER A 83 -17.32 -0.07 11.49
N ASP A 84 -17.00 -1.36 11.47
CA ASP A 84 -17.97 -2.46 11.56
C ASP A 84 -18.66 -2.46 12.93
N LEU A 85 -17.89 -2.35 14.03
CA LEU A 85 -18.43 -2.25 15.39
C LEU A 85 -19.30 -1.00 15.58
N ARG A 86 -18.93 0.13 14.96
CA ARG A 86 -19.77 1.35 14.99
C ARG A 86 -21.09 1.14 14.25
N ALA A 87 -21.08 0.42 13.13
CA ALA A 87 -22.30 0.09 12.39
C ALA A 87 -23.19 -0.84 13.23
N GLU A 88 -22.61 -1.82 13.91
CA GLU A 88 -23.31 -2.73 14.82
C GLU A 88 -23.98 -1.98 15.98
N ILE A 89 -23.24 -1.11 16.70
CA ILE A 89 -23.81 -0.25 17.75
C ILE A 89 -24.99 0.57 17.23
N SER A 90 -24.87 1.15 16.03
CA SER A 90 -25.94 1.96 15.45
C SER A 90 -27.20 1.13 15.13
N ALA A 91 -27.02 -0.13 14.71
CA ALA A 91 -28.11 -1.06 14.46
C ALA A 91 -28.79 -1.49 15.76
N GLU A 92 -28.02 -1.81 16.81
CA GLU A 92 -28.53 -2.19 18.12
C GLU A 92 -29.35 -1.06 18.77
N ILE A 93 -28.84 0.17 18.75
CA ILE A 93 -29.57 1.33 19.28
C ILE A 93 -30.87 1.54 18.53
N LYS A 94 -30.88 1.37 17.20
CA LYS A 94 -32.09 1.50 16.38
C LYS A 94 -33.11 0.40 16.69
N ALA A 95 -32.66 -0.84 16.86
CA ALA A 95 -33.51 -1.98 17.20
C ALA A 95 -34.17 -1.80 18.59
N ASN A 96 -33.43 -1.20 19.53
CA ASN A 96 -33.88 -0.98 20.91
C ASN A 96 -34.47 0.43 21.14
N SER A 97 -35.04 1.05 20.10
CA SER A 97 -35.76 2.34 20.17
C SER A 97 -34.96 3.47 20.86
N GLY A 98 -33.65 3.52 20.62
CA GLY A 98 -32.75 4.53 21.20
C GLY A 98 -32.18 4.18 22.57
N THR A 99 -32.55 3.04 23.16
CA THR A 99 -32.01 2.58 24.45
C THR A 99 -30.84 1.61 24.18
N PRO A 100 -29.59 1.93 24.54
CA PRO A 100 -28.47 1.03 24.31
C PRO A 100 -28.58 -0.24 25.18
N PRO A 101 -28.50 -1.44 24.57
CA PRO A 101 -28.36 -2.69 25.32
C PRO A 101 -26.97 -2.82 25.99
N ALA A 102 -26.81 -3.79 26.89
CA ALA A 102 -25.59 -3.95 27.71
C ALA A 102 -24.34 -4.36 26.91
N ASP A 103 -24.53 -5.07 25.80
CA ASP A 103 -23.53 -5.41 24.78
C ASP A 103 -22.88 -4.17 24.14
N VAL A 104 -23.63 -3.08 23.91
CA VAL A 104 -23.08 -1.83 23.34
C VAL A 104 -21.91 -1.28 24.17
N PHE A 105 -21.93 -1.46 25.50
CA PHE A 105 -20.82 -1.05 26.35
C PHE A 105 -19.52 -1.82 26.06
N PHE A 106 -19.62 -3.13 25.83
CA PHE A 106 -18.46 -3.95 25.46
C PHE A 106 -17.93 -3.58 24.08
N LEU A 107 -18.81 -3.38 23.10
CA LEU A 107 -18.41 -2.93 21.75
C LEU A 107 -17.70 -1.57 21.78
N GLN A 108 -18.12 -0.65 22.65
CA GLN A 108 -17.42 0.64 22.83
C GLN A 108 -16.02 0.48 23.42
N THR A 109 -15.84 -0.49 24.33
CA THR A 109 -14.53 -0.79 24.92
C THR A 109 -13.60 -1.40 23.89
N ASP A 110 -14.10 -2.33 23.05
CA ASP A 110 -13.33 -2.88 21.93
C ASP A 110 -12.89 -1.79 20.95
N ILE A 111 -13.79 -0.86 20.59
CA ILE A 111 -13.45 0.30 19.75
C ILE A 111 -12.33 1.13 20.41
N PHE A 112 -12.39 1.35 21.72
CA PHE A 112 -11.35 2.11 22.42
C PHE A 112 -9.98 1.42 22.32
N ASP A 113 -9.92 0.11 22.57
CA ASP A 113 -8.69 -0.67 22.51
C ASP A 113 -8.11 -0.72 21.08
N LEU A 114 -8.97 -0.90 20.07
CA LEU A 114 -8.58 -0.85 18.67
C LEU A 114 -7.98 0.50 18.29
N ASN A 115 -8.58 1.60 18.75
CA ASN A 115 -8.07 2.95 18.49
C ASN A 115 -6.71 3.21 19.16
N ILE A 116 -6.48 2.69 20.37
CA ILE A 116 -5.16 2.73 21.00
C ILE A 116 -4.15 1.97 20.14
N ARG A 117 -4.52 0.79 19.65
CA ARG A 117 -3.63 -0.03 18.83
C ARG A 117 -3.30 0.62 17.49
N ILE A 118 -4.28 1.23 16.83
CA ILE A 118 -4.08 2.03 15.61
C ILE A 118 -3.05 3.13 15.88
N ARG A 119 -3.24 3.92 16.94
CA ARG A 119 -2.32 5.00 17.30
C ARG A 119 -0.88 4.52 17.54
N GLN A 120 -0.71 3.36 18.19
CA GLN A 120 0.61 2.75 18.38
C GLN A 120 1.24 2.35 17.04
N LEU A 121 0.46 1.78 16.13
CA LEU A 121 0.93 1.40 14.81
C LEU A 121 1.30 2.62 13.97
N GLU A 122 0.51 3.69 13.99
CA GLU A 122 0.84 4.95 13.31
C GLU A 122 2.16 5.54 13.80
N GLN A 123 2.41 5.52 15.11
CA GLN A 123 3.69 5.95 15.69
C GLN A 123 4.85 5.08 15.20
N ASN A 124 4.68 3.75 15.16
CA ASN A 124 5.68 2.84 14.61
C ASN A 124 5.92 3.11 13.11
N GLN A 125 4.86 3.33 12.34
CA GLN A 125 4.91 3.58 10.91
C GLN A 125 5.75 4.81 10.57
N ARG A 126 5.75 5.85 11.43
CA ARG A 126 6.58 7.06 11.24
C ARG A 126 8.06 6.77 11.12
N ARG A 127 8.55 5.69 11.76
CA ARG A 127 9.95 5.23 11.61
C ARG A 127 10.29 4.92 10.15
N TYR A 128 9.33 4.37 9.41
CA TYR A 128 9.50 3.94 8.02
C TYR A 128 9.00 4.97 7.00
N ALA A 129 8.64 6.18 7.44
CA ALA A 129 8.02 7.20 6.60
C ALA A 129 8.94 7.78 5.53
N ARG A 130 10.26 7.61 5.66
CA ARG A 130 11.27 7.93 4.65
C ARG A 130 12.40 6.91 4.69
N TRP A 131 13.02 6.65 3.54
CA TRP A 131 14.28 5.91 3.45
C TRP A 131 15.44 6.86 3.85
N PRO A 132 16.33 6.46 4.78
CA PRO A 132 17.47 7.26 5.24
C PRO A 132 18.62 7.36 4.22
#